data_AF-A0A812Q6Y8-F1
#
_entry.id   AF-A0A812Q6Y8-F1
#
_cell.length_a   1.000
_cell.length_b   1.000
_cell.length_c   1.000
_cell.angle_alpha   90.00
_cell.angle_beta   90.00
_cell.angle_gamma   90.00
#
_symmetry.space_group_name_H-M   'P 1'
#
loop_
_entity.id
_entity.type
_entity.pdbx_description
1 polymer ?
#
loop_
_entity_poly.entity_id
_entity_poly.type
_entity_poly.pdbx_seq_one_letter_code
_entity_poly.pdbx_strand_id
1 'polypeptide(L)'
;MGSTSSSEDGGSANLILRLGTSIQEALRPSRQQITQAWEEEDAERSGHLSRPRVQRVVTRLLEAQLEAASAAASRAKLQVAKEQANMEKAGRRERAEMRSLPPGGATQEHLDRCTALMLGCAAGPVMAGMMAGYVDVPVTCLTAMLQDKELLQLRVEALFKMHAVEVPDSAGAESKLRLEDFQRSYLGYFDRAASLLNDACTVPRNEESLPSTASTCCLQ
;
A
#
# COMPACT_ATOMS: atom_id res chain seq x y z
N MET A 1 -34.76 -8.85 28.25
CA MET A 1 -33.93 -9.66 27.34
C MET A 1 -33.30 -8.69 26.35
N GLY A 2 -32.12 -8.16 26.70
CA GLY A 2 -31.38 -7.20 25.87
C GLY A 2 -30.21 -7.92 25.23
N SER A 3 -30.28 -8.11 23.92
CA SER A 3 -29.22 -8.72 23.13
C SER A 3 -28.05 -7.74 23.04
N THR A 4 -26.94 -8.08 23.69
CA THR A 4 -25.66 -7.41 23.54
C THR A 4 -25.14 -7.60 22.11
N SER A 5 -24.94 -6.48 21.41
CA SER A 5 -24.35 -6.40 20.08
C SER A 5 -22.86 -6.76 20.13
N SER A 6 -22.54 -8.01 19.77
CA SER A 6 -21.18 -8.44 19.43
C SER A 6 -20.87 -8.00 17.99
N SER A 7 -20.39 -6.77 17.80
CA SER A 7 -20.01 -6.20 16.50
C SER A 7 -18.64 -5.53 16.52
N GLU A 8 -17.70 -6.00 17.35
CA GLU A 8 -16.35 -5.40 17.45
C GLU A 8 -15.27 -6.15 16.64
N ASP A 9 -15.47 -7.43 16.30
CA ASP A 9 -14.47 -8.22 15.55
C ASP A 9 -14.46 -8.00 14.02
N GLY A 10 -15.48 -7.34 13.46
CA GLY A 10 -15.61 -7.13 12.01
C GLY A 10 -14.83 -5.93 11.44
N GLY A 11 -14.39 -4.99 12.29
CA GLY A 11 -13.75 -3.75 11.85
C GLY A 11 -12.30 -3.94 11.40
N SER A 12 -11.54 -4.78 12.12
CA SER A 12 -10.12 -5.01 11.86
C SER A 12 -9.87 -5.77 10.55
N ALA A 13 -10.65 -6.84 10.31
CA ALA A 13 -10.57 -7.62 9.07
C ALA A 13 -10.86 -6.76 7.82
N ASN A 14 -11.76 -5.78 7.94
CA ASN A 14 -12.10 -4.88 6.85
C ASN A 14 -10.94 -3.90 6.53
N LEU A 15 -10.24 -3.40 7.55
CA LEU A 15 -9.08 -2.52 7.34
C LEU A 15 -7.93 -3.24 6.63
N ILE A 16 -7.60 -4.46 7.05
CA ILE A 16 -6.51 -5.26 6.46
C ILE A 16 -6.81 -5.61 5.00
N LEU A 17 -8.05 -6.02 4.70
CA LEU A 17 -8.48 -6.30 3.34
C LEU A 17 -8.37 -5.06 2.46
N ARG A 18 -8.85 -3.90 2.94
CA ARG A 18 -8.76 -2.62 2.22
C ARG A 18 -7.31 -2.18 2.01
N LEU A 19 -6.43 -2.42 2.97
CA LEU A 19 -4.99 -2.17 2.81
C LEU A 19 -4.39 -3.06 1.72
N GLY A 20 -4.71 -4.35 1.73
CA GLY A 20 -4.28 -5.30 0.70
C GLY A 20 -4.75 -4.91 -0.70
N THR A 21 -6.01 -4.54 -0.85
CA THR A 21 -6.57 -4.04 -2.12
C THR A 21 -5.90 -2.73 -2.54
N SER A 22 -5.67 -1.80 -1.60
CA SER A 22 -4.99 -0.54 -1.90
C SER A 22 -3.55 -0.76 -2.35
N ILE A 23 -2.82 -1.69 -1.73
CA ILE A 23 -1.49 -2.12 -2.17
C ILE A 23 -1.56 -2.70 -3.59
N GLN A 24 -2.52 -3.58 -3.86
CA GLN A 24 -2.66 -4.18 -5.19
C GLN A 24 -2.98 -3.13 -6.26
N GLU A 25 -3.86 -2.18 -5.99
CA GLU A 25 -4.27 -1.17 -6.97
C GLU A 25 -3.21 -0.08 -7.16
N ALA A 26 -2.60 0.40 -6.08
CA ALA A 26 -1.67 1.52 -6.11
C ALA A 26 -0.24 1.11 -6.45
N LEU A 27 0.17 -0.12 -6.10
CA LEU A 27 1.56 -0.55 -6.21
C LEU A 27 1.82 -1.54 -7.35
N ARG A 28 0.82 -2.18 -7.94
CA ARG A 28 1.06 -3.20 -8.98
C ARG A 28 1.53 -2.54 -10.28
N PRO A 29 2.72 -2.92 -10.80
CA PRO A 29 3.18 -2.37 -12.06
C PRO A 29 2.43 -3.03 -13.22
N SER A 30 2.38 -2.34 -14.36
CA SER A 30 1.89 -2.93 -15.59
C SER A 30 2.90 -3.94 -16.16
N ARG A 31 2.42 -4.89 -16.96
CA ARG A 31 3.32 -5.81 -17.70
C ARG A 31 4.30 -5.05 -18.59
N GLN A 32 3.85 -3.94 -19.17
CA GLN A 32 4.69 -3.07 -20.00
C GLN A 32 5.85 -2.47 -19.20
N GLN A 33 5.60 -1.98 -17.98
CA GLN A 33 6.65 -1.47 -17.09
C GLN A 33 7.67 -2.57 -16.75
N ILE A 34 7.21 -3.79 -16.48
CA ILE A 34 8.10 -4.93 -16.23
C ILE A 34 8.95 -5.26 -17.46
N THR A 35 8.33 -5.35 -18.65
CA THR A 35 9.05 -5.61 -19.89
C THR A 35 10.09 -4.52 -20.16
N GLN A 36 9.73 -3.25 -19.99
CA GLN A 36 10.67 -2.14 -20.19
C GLN A 36 11.87 -2.24 -19.25
N ALA A 37 11.65 -2.42 -17.94
CA ALA A 37 12.74 -2.55 -16.98
C ALA A 37 13.62 -3.78 -17.26
N TRP A 38 13.03 -4.86 -17.77
CA TRP A 38 13.75 -6.05 -18.19
C TRP A 38 14.63 -5.79 -19.41
N GLU A 39 14.08 -5.19 -20.47
CA GLU A 39 14.78 -4.89 -21.72
C GLU A 39 15.98 -3.96 -21.49
N GLU A 40 15.84 -2.99 -20.59
CA GLU A 40 16.95 -2.11 -20.19
C GLU A 40 18.10 -2.89 -19.54
N GLU A 41 17.79 -3.97 -18.82
CA GLU A 41 18.79 -4.85 -18.23
C GLU A 41 19.20 -6.00 -19.16
N ASP A 42 18.49 -6.32 -20.25
CA ASP A 42 18.78 -7.38 -21.24
C ASP A 42 19.27 -6.79 -22.58
N ALA A 43 20.37 -6.02 -22.53
CA ALA A 43 20.94 -5.36 -23.71
C ALA A 43 21.24 -6.31 -24.90
N GLU A 44 21.53 -7.58 -24.62
CA GLU A 44 21.81 -8.61 -25.62
C GLU A 44 20.54 -9.23 -26.22
N ARG A 45 19.36 -8.91 -25.66
CA ARG A 45 18.06 -9.48 -26.03
C ARG A 45 18.06 -11.01 -26.00
N SER A 46 18.74 -11.54 -25.00
CA SER A 46 18.87 -12.99 -24.79
C SER A 46 17.56 -13.63 -24.32
N GLY A 47 16.62 -12.84 -23.81
CA GLY A 47 15.40 -13.29 -23.15
C GLY A 47 15.63 -13.83 -21.74
N HIS A 48 16.87 -13.79 -21.24
CA HIS A 48 17.27 -14.40 -19.98
C HIS A 48 18.18 -13.46 -19.17
N LEU A 49 17.93 -13.34 -17.87
CA LEU A 49 18.76 -12.53 -16.98
C LEU A 49 19.41 -13.39 -15.89
N SER A 50 20.67 -13.06 -15.59
CA SER A 50 21.38 -13.59 -14.42
C SER A 50 20.85 -12.98 -13.13
N ARG A 51 21.17 -13.60 -11.99
CA ARG A 51 20.68 -13.16 -10.68
C ARG A 51 20.96 -11.68 -10.37
N PRO A 52 22.18 -11.15 -10.58
CA PRO A 52 22.44 -9.73 -10.31
C PRO A 52 21.66 -8.79 -11.22
N ARG A 53 21.39 -9.19 -12.47
CA ARG A 53 20.57 -8.41 -13.41
C ARG A 53 19.10 -8.38 -12.97
N VAL A 54 18.54 -9.53 -12.59
CA VAL A 54 17.17 -9.60 -12.06
C VAL A 54 17.02 -8.76 -10.79
N GLN A 55 18.01 -8.74 -9.90
CA GLN A 55 17.99 -7.88 -8.73
C GLN A 55 17.90 -6.39 -9.11
N ARG A 56 18.66 -5.95 -10.13
CA ARG A 56 18.56 -4.58 -10.64
C ARG A 56 17.20 -4.27 -11.27
N VAL A 57 16.60 -5.22 -11.99
CA VAL A 57 15.23 -5.07 -12.51
C VAL A 57 14.24 -4.84 -11.36
N VAL A 58 14.32 -5.65 -10.29
CA VAL A 58 13.45 -5.50 -9.11
C VAL A 58 13.63 -4.12 -8.46
N THR A 59 14.87 -3.69 -8.24
CA THR A 59 15.17 -2.38 -7.65
C THR A 59 14.60 -1.25 -8.51
N ARG A 60 14.84 -1.27 -9.83
CA ARG A 60 14.35 -0.23 -10.75
C ARG A 60 12.83 -0.16 -10.79
N LEU A 61 12.16 -1.31 -10.76
CA LEU A 61 10.70 -1.34 -10.67
C LEU A 61 10.20 -0.69 -9.39
N LEU A 62 10.80 -1.01 -8.24
CA LEU A 62 10.43 -0.42 -6.95
C LEU A 62 10.68 1.10 -6.91
N GLU A 63 11.79 1.56 -7.48
CA GLU A 63 12.09 3.00 -7.60
C GLU A 63 11.07 3.72 -8.47
N ALA A 64 10.75 3.19 -9.65
CA ALA A 64 9.75 3.77 -10.55
C ALA A 64 8.35 3.78 -9.93
N GLN A 65 7.98 2.71 -9.21
CA GLN A 65 6.73 2.64 -8.47
C GLN A 65 6.69 3.67 -7.33
N LEU A 66 7.82 3.88 -6.64
CA LEU A 66 7.93 4.83 -5.52
C LEU A 66 7.78 6.26 -6.02
N GLU A 67 8.41 6.60 -7.14
CA GLU A 67 8.25 7.90 -7.79
C GLU A 67 6.79 8.14 -8.22
N ALA A 68 6.17 7.15 -8.89
CA ALA A 68 4.78 7.24 -9.33
C ALA A 68 3.81 7.40 -8.14
N ALA A 69 3.98 6.62 -7.08
CA ALA A 69 3.18 6.69 -5.86
C ALA A 69 3.35 8.04 -5.15
N SER A 70 4.59 8.53 -5.03
CA SER A 70 4.89 9.84 -4.41
C SER A 70 4.26 11.00 -5.19
N ALA A 71 4.31 10.93 -6.52
CA ALA A 71 3.66 11.91 -7.39
C ALA A 71 2.13 11.84 -7.27
N ALA A 72 1.54 10.64 -7.19
CA ALA A 72 0.10 10.46 -6.99
C ALA A 72 -0.36 10.99 -5.63
N ALA A 73 0.35 10.67 -4.55
CA ALA A 73 0.07 11.16 -3.20
C ALA A 73 0.13 12.70 -3.15
N SER A 74 1.15 13.29 -3.78
CA SER A 74 1.30 14.75 -3.87
C SER A 74 0.14 15.41 -4.61
N ARG A 75 -0.31 14.84 -5.73
CA ARG A 75 -1.48 15.32 -6.49
C ARG A 75 -2.76 15.22 -5.66
N ALA A 76 -2.98 14.10 -4.96
CA ALA A 76 -4.15 13.89 -4.12
C ALA A 76 -4.20 14.90 -2.96
N LYS A 77 -3.08 15.10 -2.25
CA LYS A 77 -2.95 16.12 -1.19
C LYS A 77 -3.26 17.52 -1.69
N LEU A 78 -2.73 17.89 -2.86
CA LEU A 78 -3.01 19.19 -3.47
C LEU A 78 -4.49 19.35 -3.85
N GLN A 79 -5.12 18.30 -4.37
CA GLN A 79 -6.55 18.32 -4.68
C GLN A 79 -7.40 18.53 -3.42
N VAL A 80 -7.13 17.79 -2.35
CA VAL A 80 -7.82 17.95 -1.07
C VAL A 80 -7.64 19.35 -0.50
N ALA A 81 -6.42 19.91 -0.58
CA ALA A 81 -6.17 21.29 -0.15
C ALA A 81 -6.99 22.31 -0.97
N LYS A 82 -7.14 22.10 -2.30
CA LYS A 82 -7.99 22.94 -3.16
C LYS A 82 -9.46 22.83 -2.79
N GLU A 83 -9.94 21.61 -2.55
CA GLU A 83 -11.32 21.35 -2.14
C GLU A 83 -11.63 22.01 -0.79
N GLN A 84 -10.71 21.92 0.18
CA GLN A 84 -10.83 22.62 1.46
C GLN A 84 -10.88 24.15 1.28
N ALA A 85 -9.97 24.72 0.48
CA ALA A 85 -9.96 26.17 0.22
C ALA A 85 -11.25 26.65 -0.46
N ASN A 86 -11.78 25.87 -1.40
CA ASN A 86 -13.05 26.16 -2.08
C ASN A 86 -14.23 26.11 -1.09
N MET A 87 -14.26 25.11 -0.21
CA MET A 87 -15.28 24.97 0.81
C MET A 87 -15.26 26.14 1.80
N GLU A 88 -14.08 26.57 2.25
CA GLU A 88 -13.93 27.77 3.08
C GLU A 88 -14.41 29.03 2.37
N LYS A 89 -14.05 29.19 1.09
CA LYS A 89 -14.49 30.33 0.28
C LYS A 89 -16.02 30.35 0.14
N ALA A 90 -16.64 29.20 -0.13
CA ALA A 90 -18.09 29.05 -0.17
C ALA A 90 -18.72 29.39 1.18
N GLY A 91 -18.17 28.87 2.29
CA GLY A 91 -18.63 29.17 3.64
C GLY A 91 -18.48 30.65 4.03
N ARG A 92 -17.48 31.36 3.53
CA ARG A 92 -17.34 32.82 3.73
C ARG A 92 -18.38 33.59 2.91
N ARG A 93 -18.58 33.19 1.64
CA ARG A 93 -19.53 33.82 0.74
C ARG A 93 -20.97 33.70 1.26
N GLU A 94 -21.41 32.49 1.60
CA GLU A 94 -22.76 32.24 2.10
C GLU A 94 -23.05 32.99 3.41
N ARG A 95 -22.06 33.08 4.31
CA ARG A 95 -22.18 33.91 5.52
C ARG A 95 -22.28 35.41 5.21
N ALA A 96 -21.56 35.90 4.20
CA ALA A 96 -21.65 37.29 3.79
C ALA A 96 -23.02 37.60 3.16
N GLU A 97 -23.52 36.70 2.32
CA GLU A 97 -24.86 36.78 1.72
C GLU A 97 -25.95 36.77 2.81
N MET A 98 -25.88 35.85 3.79
CA MET A 98 -26.83 35.83 4.92
C MET A 98 -26.80 37.13 5.73
N ARG A 99 -25.62 37.70 6.00
CA ARG A 99 -25.47 38.98 6.73
C ARG A 99 -26.03 40.18 5.98
N SER A 100 -26.14 40.10 4.66
CA SER A 100 -26.69 41.17 3.83
C SER A 100 -28.22 41.17 3.79
N LEU A 101 -28.87 40.11 4.27
CA LEU A 101 -30.33 40.01 4.33
C LEU A 101 -30.89 40.95 5.40
N PRO A 102 -32.08 41.54 5.18
CA PRO A 102 -32.76 42.34 6.19
C PRO A 102 -33.14 41.48 7.41
N PRO A 103 -33.39 42.09 8.58
CA PRO A 103 -33.88 41.38 9.76
C PRO A 103 -35.14 40.56 9.43
N GLY A 104 -35.12 39.25 9.72
CA GLY A 104 -36.20 38.32 9.39
C GLY A 104 -36.23 37.80 7.94
N GLY A 105 -35.30 38.23 7.08
CA GLY A 105 -35.21 37.79 5.68
C GLY A 105 -34.47 36.46 5.46
N ALA A 106 -33.84 35.90 6.50
CA ALA A 106 -33.18 34.60 6.40
C ALA A 106 -34.19 33.46 6.47
N THR A 107 -34.18 32.58 5.46
CA THR A 107 -34.94 31.33 5.45
C THR A 107 -34.21 30.25 6.24
N GLN A 108 -34.93 29.20 6.65
CA GLN A 108 -34.32 28.03 7.28
C GLN A 108 -33.24 27.39 6.38
N GLU A 109 -33.47 27.35 5.06
CA GLU A 109 -32.49 26.82 4.11
C GLU A 109 -31.16 27.58 4.13
N HIS A 110 -31.20 28.92 4.25
CA HIS A 110 -29.97 29.73 4.38
C HIS A 110 -29.19 29.38 5.65
N LEU A 111 -29.90 29.17 6.76
CA LEU A 111 -29.30 28.78 8.04
C LEU A 111 -28.71 27.37 7.97
N ASP A 112 -29.43 26.41 7.42
CA ASP A 112 -29.00 25.01 7.29
C ASP A 112 -27.77 24.91 6.37
N ARG A 113 -27.77 25.62 5.23
CA ARG A 113 -26.64 25.65 4.31
C ARG A 113 -25.39 26.26 4.95
N CYS A 114 -25.52 27.38 5.65
CA CYS A 114 -24.40 27.98 6.37
C CYS A 114 -23.89 27.09 7.50
N THR A 115 -24.79 26.43 8.22
CA THR A 115 -24.41 25.46 9.26
C THR A 115 -23.64 24.29 8.66
N ALA A 116 -24.14 23.69 7.58
CA ALA A 116 -23.47 22.61 6.88
C ALA A 116 -22.07 23.00 6.39
N LEU A 117 -21.93 24.18 5.78
CA LEU A 117 -20.63 24.69 5.32
C LEU A 117 -19.67 24.96 6.48
N MET A 118 -20.16 25.46 7.62
CA MET A 118 -19.34 25.72 8.80
C MET A 118 -18.84 24.40 9.42
N LEU A 119 -19.71 23.40 9.54
CA LEU A 119 -19.32 22.05 9.97
C LEU A 119 -18.31 21.43 8.99
N GLY A 120 -18.55 21.55 7.69
CA GLY A 120 -17.62 21.08 6.66
C GLY A 120 -16.24 21.74 6.75
N CYS A 121 -16.18 23.07 6.94
CA CYS A 121 -14.93 23.79 7.14
C CYS A 121 -14.19 23.37 8.40
N ALA A 122 -14.91 23.09 9.50
CA ALA A 122 -14.32 22.64 10.75
C ALA A 122 -13.77 21.19 10.65
N ALA A 123 -14.47 20.32 9.92
CA ALA A 123 -14.05 18.94 9.70
C ALA A 123 -12.99 18.78 8.60
N GLY A 124 -12.90 19.73 7.67
CA GLY A 124 -11.98 19.71 6.52
C GLY A 124 -10.53 19.38 6.87
N PRO A 125 -9.88 20.07 7.82
CA PRO A 125 -8.51 19.76 8.23
C PRO A 125 -8.30 18.33 8.74
N VAL A 126 -9.28 17.80 9.49
CA VAL A 126 -9.21 16.41 10.01
C VAL A 126 -9.30 15.42 8.87
N MET A 127 -10.27 15.60 7.96
CA MET A 127 -10.40 14.75 6.77
C MET A 127 -9.15 14.82 5.89
N ALA A 128 -8.56 16.01 5.72
CA ALA A 128 -7.32 16.18 4.96
C ALA A 128 -6.14 15.46 5.60
N GLY A 129 -6.00 15.51 6.93
CA GLY A 129 -4.98 14.78 7.67
C GLY A 129 -5.14 13.26 7.54
N MET A 130 -6.37 12.76 7.68
CA MET A 130 -6.66 11.33 7.49
C MET A 130 -6.37 10.89 6.06
N MET A 131 -6.81 11.65 5.06
CA MET A 131 -6.56 11.35 3.65
C MET A 131 -5.06 11.39 3.33
N ALA A 132 -4.31 12.36 3.86
CA ALA A 132 -2.86 12.42 3.74
C ALA A 132 -2.20 11.12 4.25
N GLY A 133 -2.66 10.61 5.39
CA GLY A 133 -2.21 9.32 5.92
C GLY A 133 -2.47 8.16 4.95
N TYR A 134 -3.69 8.04 4.41
CA TYR A 134 -4.04 6.97 3.47
C TYR A 134 -3.27 7.04 2.15
N VAL A 135 -3.07 8.23 1.60
CA VAL A 135 -2.36 8.39 0.31
C VAL A 135 -0.85 8.13 0.41
N ASP A 136 -0.28 8.21 1.63
CA ASP A 136 1.14 7.95 1.87
C ASP A 136 1.45 6.47 2.17
N VAL A 137 0.43 5.64 2.40
CA VAL A 137 0.62 4.20 2.67
C VAL A 137 1.42 3.52 1.55
N PRO A 138 1.09 3.69 0.25
CA PRO A 138 1.84 3.05 -0.83
C PRO A 138 3.32 3.48 -0.85
N VAL A 139 3.58 4.78 -0.63
CA VAL A 139 4.93 5.35 -0.56
C VAL A 139 5.71 4.73 0.59
N THR A 140 5.08 4.60 1.76
CA THR A 140 5.69 4.02 2.96
C THR A 140 6.03 2.55 2.74
N CYS A 141 5.11 1.76 2.18
CA CYS A 141 5.34 0.34 1.88
C CYS A 141 6.49 0.15 0.89
N LEU A 142 6.51 0.89 -0.22
CA LEU A 142 7.59 0.80 -1.21
C LEU A 142 8.94 1.26 -0.65
N THR A 143 8.96 2.32 0.17
CA THR A 143 10.18 2.80 0.84
C THR A 143 10.75 1.71 1.74
N ALA A 144 9.90 1.08 2.56
CA ALA A 144 10.32 -0.03 3.43
C ALA A 144 10.85 -1.21 2.62
N MET A 145 10.14 -1.61 1.55
CA MET A 145 10.60 -2.69 0.66
C MET A 145 11.94 -2.38 -0.01
N LEU A 146 12.18 -1.13 -0.43
CA LEU A 146 13.40 -0.72 -1.11
C LEU A 146 14.60 -0.65 -0.15
N GLN A 147 14.35 -0.27 1.12
CA GLN A 147 15.38 -0.19 2.16
C GLN A 147 15.79 -1.57 2.71
N ASP A 148 14.88 -2.54 2.68
CA ASP A 148 15.13 -3.92 3.12
C ASP A 148 15.89 -4.74 2.07
N LYS A 149 17.21 -4.50 1.98
CA LYS A 149 18.09 -5.16 1.02
C LYS A 149 18.13 -6.68 1.19
N GLU A 150 18.01 -7.17 2.42
CA GLU A 150 18.05 -8.59 2.74
C GLU A 150 16.79 -9.29 2.21
N LEU A 151 15.61 -8.72 2.46
CA LEU A 151 14.36 -9.25 1.92
C LEU A 151 14.34 -9.25 0.39
N LEU A 152 14.86 -8.19 -0.24
CA LEU A 152 14.99 -8.15 -1.71
C LEU A 152 15.92 -9.24 -2.24
N GLN A 153 17.04 -9.49 -1.58
CA GLN A 153 17.95 -10.57 -1.95
C GLN A 153 17.29 -11.94 -1.81
N LEU A 154 16.69 -12.23 -0.65
CA LEU A 154 15.99 -13.50 -0.40
C LEU A 154 14.87 -13.74 -1.41
N ARG A 155 14.15 -12.67 -1.79
CA ARG A 155 13.11 -12.73 -2.82
C ARG A 155 13.68 -13.13 -4.18
N VAL A 156 14.80 -12.54 -4.59
CA VAL A 156 15.47 -12.90 -5.86
C VAL A 156 16.01 -14.34 -5.78
N GLU A 157 16.59 -14.75 -4.67
CA GLU A 157 17.05 -16.13 -4.48
C GLU A 157 15.90 -17.14 -4.59
N ALA A 158 14.76 -16.85 -3.96
CA ALA A 158 13.56 -17.69 -4.07
C ALA A 158 13.05 -17.78 -5.52
N LEU A 159 13.08 -16.69 -6.28
CA LEU A 159 12.71 -16.69 -7.71
C LEU A 159 13.58 -17.67 -8.51
N PHE A 160 14.90 -17.62 -8.33
CA PHE A 160 15.81 -18.52 -9.02
C PHE A 160 15.65 -19.97 -8.57
N LYS A 161 15.40 -20.21 -7.28
CA LYS A 161 15.15 -21.56 -6.78
C LYS A 161 13.92 -22.21 -7.43
N MET A 162 12.89 -21.42 -7.73
CA MET A 162 11.62 -21.93 -8.29
C MET A 162 11.62 -22.01 -9.82
N HIS A 163 12.33 -21.11 -10.50
CA HIS A 163 12.13 -20.87 -11.94
C HIS A 163 13.42 -20.79 -12.76
N ALA A 164 14.61 -20.95 -12.15
CA ALA A 164 15.84 -20.87 -12.92
C ALA A 164 15.92 -21.97 -13.97
N VAL A 165 16.44 -21.59 -15.13
CA VAL A 165 16.87 -22.50 -16.18
C VAL A 165 18.40 -22.50 -16.17
N GLU A 166 19.00 -23.68 -16.19
CA GLU A 166 20.44 -23.79 -16.38
C GLU A 166 20.76 -23.59 -17.86
N VAL A 167 21.52 -22.54 -18.15
CA VAL A 167 22.04 -22.30 -19.50
C VAL A 167 23.49 -22.76 -19.51
N PRO A 168 23.85 -23.76 -20.33
CA PRO A 168 25.24 -24.18 -20.45
C PRO A 168 26.06 -23.03 -21.03
N ASP A 169 27.01 -22.54 -20.24
CA ASP A 169 28.00 -21.55 -20.67
C ASP A 169 29.39 -22.20 -20.67
N SER A 170 30.29 -21.60 -21.43
CA SER A 170 31.69 -21.94 -21.63
C SER A 170 32.48 -22.10 -20.32
N ALA A 171 32.02 -21.45 -19.24
CA ALA A 171 32.62 -21.45 -17.90
C ALA A 171 31.85 -22.29 -16.85
N GLY A 172 30.76 -22.95 -17.25
CA GLY A 172 29.85 -23.70 -16.35
C GLY A 172 28.38 -23.37 -16.61
N ALA A 173 27.47 -24.16 -16.02
CA ALA A 173 26.05 -23.86 -16.07
C ALA A 173 25.72 -22.65 -15.18
N GLU A 174 25.29 -21.54 -15.77
CA GLU A 174 24.78 -20.40 -15.01
C GLU A 174 23.25 -20.48 -14.92
N SER A 175 22.70 -20.34 -13.72
CA SER A 175 21.26 -20.21 -13.53
C SER A 175 20.77 -18.87 -14.07
N LYS A 176 19.83 -18.90 -15.02
CA LYS A 176 19.20 -17.69 -15.61
C LYS A 176 17.68 -17.75 -15.46
N LEU A 177 17.04 -16.59 -15.44
CA LEU A 177 15.59 -16.45 -15.33
C LEU A 177 15.01 -15.88 -16.63
N ARG A 178 13.84 -16.36 -17.05
CA ARG A 178 13.09 -15.84 -18.21
C ARG A 178 12.16 -14.69 -17.82
N LEU A 179 11.85 -13.83 -18.79
CA LEU A 179 10.93 -12.70 -18.59
C LEU A 179 9.54 -13.18 -18.16
N GLU A 180 9.00 -14.24 -18.76
CA GLU A 180 7.64 -14.71 -18.46
C GLU A 180 7.51 -15.20 -17.03
N ASP A 181 8.52 -15.93 -16.54
CA ASP A 181 8.56 -16.45 -15.17
C ASP A 181 8.75 -15.32 -14.16
N PHE A 182 9.61 -14.35 -14.48
CA PHE A 182 9.76 -13.14 -13.68
C PHE A 182 8.43 -12.36 -13.60
N GLN A 183 7.78 -12.08 -14.73
CA GLN A 183 6.50 -11.37 -14.77
C GLN A 183 5.43 -12.08 -13.95
N ARG A 184 5.28 -13.40 -14.13
CA ARG A 184 4.28 -14.20 -13.41
C ARG A 184 4.51 -14.12 -11.91
N SER A 185 5.74 -14.31 -11.46
CA SER A 185 6.04 -14.31 -10.03
C SER A 185 6.01 -12.90 -9.43
N TYR A 186 6.48 -11.88 -10.15
CA TYR A 186 6.49 -10.50 -9.67
C TYR A 186 5.07 -9.94 -9.52
N LEU A 187 4.19 -10.17 -10.50
CA LEU A 187 2.78 -9.78 -10.41
C LEU A 187 2.00 -10.60 -9.38
N GLY A 188 2.28 -11.90 -9.30
CA GLY A 188 1.63 -12.79 -8.35
C GLY A 188 1.85 -12.40 -6.88
N TYR A 189 2.91 -11.65 -6.56
CA TYR A 189 3.09 -11.07 -5.24
C TYR A 189 2.00 -10.05 -4.89
N PHE A 190 1.71 -9.10 -5.79
CA PHE A 190 0.69 -8.09 -5.57
C PHE A 190 -0.70 -8.71 -5.54
N ASP A 191 -0.93 -9.71 -6.38
CA ASP A 191 -2.22 -10.41 -6.46
C ASP A 191 -2.52 -11.23 -5.18
N ARG A 192 -1.48 -11.65 -4.43
CA ARG A 192 -1.62 -12.37 -3.15
C ARG A 192 -1.54 -11.49 -1.91
N ALA A 193 -1.16 -10.21 -2.05
CA ALA A 193 -0.87 -9.34 -0.91
C ALA A 193 -2.03 -9.26 0.09
N ALA A 194 -3.27 -9.10 -0.40
CA ALA A 194 -4.45 -9.03 0.47
C ALA A 194 -4.70 -10.32 1.27
N SER A 195 -4.55 -11.48 0.65
CA SER A 195 -4.70 -12.78 1.33
C SER A 195 -3.62 -12.97 2.39
N LEU A 196 -2.36 -12.68 2.05
CA LEU A 196 -1.21 -12.88 2.96
C LEU A 196 -1.30 -11.98 4.19
N LEU A 197 -1.77 -10.74 4.02
CA LEU A 197 -2.00 -9.83 5.15
C LEU A 197 -3.15 -10.31 6.04
N ASN A 198 -4.24 -10.82 5.45
CA ASN A 198 -5.35 -11.38 6.21
C ASN A 198 -4.92 -12.60 7.01
N ASP A 199 -4.15 -13.50 6.41
CA ASP A 199 -3.64 -14.71 7.09
C ASP A 199 -2.71 -14.33 8.25
N ALA A 200 -1.79 -13.39 8.05
CA ALA A 200 -0.85 -12.96 9.09
C ALA A 200 -1.54 -12.35 10.33
N CYS A 201 -2.70 -11.71 10.15
CA CYS A 201 -3.45 -11.08 11.24
C CYS A 201 -4.49 -12.00 11.90
N THR A 202 -4.80 -13.16 11.29
CA THR A 202 -5.82 -14.09 11.80
C THR A 202 -5.25 -15.31 12.51
N VAL A 203 -3.93 -15.56 12.45
CA VAL A 203 -3.31 -16.63 13.24
C VAL A 203 -3.35 -16.24 14.73
N PRO A 204 -4.13 -16.94 15.58
CA PRO A 204 -3.97 -16.77 17.01
C PRO A 204 -2.57 -17.24 17.36
N ARG A 205 -1.78 -16.38 18.02
CA ARG A 205 -0.58 -16.81 18.74
C ARG A 205 -1.06 -17.80 19.80
N ASN A 206 -1.12 -19.09 19.46
CA ASN A 206 -1.14 -20.12 20.46
C ASN A 206 0.15 -19.91 21.25
N GLU A 207 -0.03 -19.44 22.48
CA GLU A 207 1.00 -19.26 23.47
C GLU A 207 1.90 -20.48 23.43
N GLU A 208 3.20 -20.22 23.25
CA GLU A 208 4.23 -21.19 23.58
C GLU A 208 3.97 -21.63 25.02
N SER A 209 3.35 -22.80 25.19
CA SER A 209 3.45 -23.55 26.42
C SER A 209 4.92 -23.92 26.55
N LEU A 210 5.69 -23.02 27.17
CA LEU A 210 7.04 -23.28 27.65
C LEU A 210 7.00 -24.62 28.40
N PRO A 211 7.86 -25.60 28.05
CA PRO A 211 7.94 -26.81 28.83
C PRO A 211 8.33 -26.42 30.26
N SER A 212 7.41 -26.64 31.20
CA SER A 212 7.66 -26.55 32.63
C SER A 212 8.81 -27.50 32.96
N THR A 213 10.01 -26.94 33.14
CA THR A 213 11.17 -27.65 33.70
C THR A 213 10.93 -27.81 35.20
N ALA A 214 9.97 -28.67 35.56
CA ALA A 214 9.82 -29.14 36.92
C ALA A 214 10.92 -30.17 37.23
N SER A 215 12.02 -29.64 37.78
CA SER A 215 12.68 -30.12 38.98
C SER A 215 12.92 -31.64 39.08
N THR A 216 14.06 -32.10 38.57
CA THR A 216 14.74 -33.29 39.11
C THR A 216 15.75 -32.82 40.15
N CYS A 217 15.30 -32.65 41.39
CA CYS A 217 16.17 -32.43 42.54
C CYS A 217 16.33 -33.75 43.31
N CYS A 218 17.59 -34.15 43.41
CA CYS A 218 18.19 -35.24 44.18
C CYS A 218 17.40 -35.74 45.40
N LEU A 219 17.26 -37.07 45.51
CA LEU A 219 17.27 -37.75 46.80
C LEU A 219 18.21 -38.95 46.74
N GLN A 220 19.13 -38.96 47.70
CA GLN A 220 19.98 -40.06 48.13
C GLN A 220 19.14 -41.16 48.79
#